data_AF-A0A674NZM0-F1
#
_entry.id   AF-A0A674NZM0-F1
#
_cell.length_a   1.000
_cell.length_b   1.000
_cell.length_c   1.000
_cell.angle_alpha   90.00
_cell.angle_beta   90.00
_cell.angle_gamma   90.00
#
_symmetry.space_group_name_H-M   'P 1'
#
loop_
_entity.id
_entity.type
_entity.pdbx_description
1 polymer ?
#
loop_
_entity_poly.entity_id
_entity_poly.type
_entity_poly.pdbx_seq_one_letter_code
_entity_poly.pdbx_strand_id
1 'polypeptide(L)'
;KPAHKRLLWFVSSETVQDEPPSTFLEGDALVSGINCSHQVSSFQVILWYKQDESRALKLLGYLYTNNQNVEEDVKGKISFDGDGRSGSSLSIAAVGLKDSGVYFCSNLEFQLLGYMFLNEPNVEKGGGVTIEGDANKNKTCTLIIDSLSVNSSGVYFLTAETLNTQTVQI
;
A
#
# COMPACT_ATOMS: atom_id res chain seq x y z
N LYS A 1 22.92 -23.65 10.97
CA LYS A 1 21.68 -24.10 10.29
C LYS A 1 21.34 -23.08 9.21
N PRO A 2 20.99 -23.46 7.98
CA PRO A 2 20.61 -22.47 6.97
C PRO A 2 19.31 -21.80 7.41
N ALA A 3 19.31 -20.48 7.44
CA ALA A 3 18.09 -19.70 7.65
C ALA A 3 17.32 -19.69 6.33
N HIS A 4 16.07 -20.14 6.35
CA HIS A 4 15.25 -20.24 5.13
C HIS A 4 14.58 -18.88 4.87
N LYS A 5 14.60 -18.41 3.62
CA LYS A 5 13.95 -17.16 3.23
C LYS A 5 12.56 -17.45 2.67
N ARG A 6 11.58 -16.64 3.10
CA ARG A 6 10.21 -16.66 2.61
C ARG A 6 9.89 -15.31 1.99
N LEU A 7 9.40 -15.30 0.75
CA LEU A 7 8.89 -14.10 0.08
C LEU A 7 7.37 -14.11 0.13
N LEU A 8 6.77 -13.05 0.65
CA LEU A 8 5.32 -12.91 0.81
C LEU A 8 4.80 -11.79 -0.08
N TRP A 9 3.69 -12.04 -0.76
CA TRP A 9 2.99 -11.07 -1.59
C TRP A 9 1.63 -10.70 -1.00
N PHE A 10 1.41 -9.42 -0.77
CA PHE A 10 0.15 -8.88 -0.28
C PHE A 10 -0.45 -7.92 -1.30
N VAL A 11 -1.78 -7.81 -1.31
CA VAL A 11 -2.49 -6.69 -1.94
C VAL A 11 -3.29 -5.94 -0.88
N SER A 12 -3.30 -4.62 -0.96
CA SER A 12 -4.29 -3.79 -0.29
C SER A 12 -5.31 -3.27 -1.27
N SER A 13 -6.60 -3.34 -0.92
CA SER A 13 -7.68 -2.85 -1.77
C SER A 13 -7.60 -1.32 -1.87
N GLU A 14 -7.65 -0.79 -3.10
CA GLU A 14 -7.88 0.64 -3.30
C GLU A 14 -9.37 0.92 -3.20
N THR A 15 -9.73 2.01 -2.52
CA THR A 15 -11.10 2.50 -2.49
C THR A 15 -11.24 3.66 -3.47
N VAL A 16 -12.30 3.61 -4.28
CA VAL A 16 -12.54 4.50 -5.41
C VAL A 16 -12.41 5.97 -5.01
N GLN A 17 -11.55 6.72 -5.69
CA GLN A 17 -11.60 8.18 -5.73
C GLN A 17 -12.80 8.56 -6.59
N ASP A 18 -13.86 9.05 -5.96
CA ASP A 18 -15.08 9.49 -6.67
C ASP A 18 -14.94 10.86 -7.37
N GLU A 19 -13.76 11.49 -7.31
CA GLU A 19 -13.52 12.81 -7.91
C GLU A 19 -12.61 12.74 -9.15
N PRO A 20 -12.91 13.52 -10.21
CA PRO A 20 -12.05 13.60 -11.38
C PRO A 20 -10.64 14.08 -10.99
N PRO A 21 -9.58 13.73 -11.76
CA PRO A 21 -8.22 14.18 -11.48
C PRO A 21 -8.19 15.70 -11.33
N SER A 22 -8.05 16.16 -10.10
CA SER A 22 -8.07 17.59 -9.78
C SER A 22 -6.71 18.18 -10.18
N THR A 23 -6.73 19.14 -11.10
CA THR A 23 -5.54 19.88 -11.52
C THR A 23 -5.37 21.06 -10.58
N PHE A 24 -4.28 21.08 -9.82
CA PHE A 24 -3.95 22.18 -8.90
C PHE A 24 -2.80 23.02 -9.46
N LEU A 25 -2.85 24.34 -9.24
CA LEU A 25 -1.85 25.25 -9.79
C LEU A 25 -0.72 25.49 -8.80
N GLU A 26 0.49 25.67 -9.33
CA GLU A 26 1.64 26.07 -8.52
C GLU A 26 1.37 27.43 -7.86
N GLY A 27 1.66 27.54 -6.56
CA GLY A 27 1.41 28.75 -5.78
C GLY A 27 0.07 28.76 -5.03
N ASP A 28 -0.76 27.72 -5.16
CA ASP A 28 -1.95 27.56 -4.34
C ASP A 28 -1.56 27.46 -2.86
N ALA A 29 -2.12 28.34 -2.04
CA ALA A 29 -1.83 28.40 -0.60
C ALA A 29 -2.27 27.12 0.12
N LEU A 30 -3.33 26.48 -0.38
CA LEU A 30 -3.88 25.24 0.14
C LEU A 30 -4.61 24.50 -0.98
N VAL A 31 -4.28 23.22 -1.14
CA VAL A 31 -5.10 22.25 -1.86
C VAL A 31 -5.80 21.38 -0.84
N SER A 32 -7.11 21.27 -0.97
CA SER A 32 -7.97 20.40 -0.16
C SER A 32 -8.97 19.69 -1.07
N GLY A 33 -9.60 18.63 -0.56
CA GLY A 33 -10.62 17.89 -1.30
C GLY A 33 -10.12 16.64 -2.02
N ILE A 34 -8.89 16.18 -1.76
CA ILE A 34 -8.49 14.83 -2.17
C ILE A 34 -9.16 13.85 -1.20
N ASN A 35 -10.34 13.38 -1.59
CA ASN A 35 -11.21 12.59 -0.73
C ASN A 35 -11.05 11.08 -0.99
N CYS A 36 -11.13 10.31 0.09
CA CYS A 36 -11.12 8.87 0.09
C CYS A 36 -12.28 8.38 0.94
N SER A 37 -13.09 7.45 0.43
CA SER A 37 -14.20 6.89 1.21
C SER A 37 -14.30 5.38 1.02
N HIS A 38 -14.75 4.67 2.05
CA HIS A 38 -14.99 3.23 1.98
C HIS A 38 -16.21 2.83 2.81
N GLN A 39 -16.87 1.75 2.41
CA GLN A 39 -18.07 1.26 3.08
C GLN A 39 -17.80 0.08 4.03
N VAL A 40 -16.54 -0.32 4.17
CA VAL A 40 -16.19 -1.49 4.98
C VAL A 40 -16.04 -1.11 6.46
N SER A 41 -16.99 -1.56 7.28
CA SER A 41 -17.16 -1.13 8.69
C SER A 41 -16.12 -1.66 9.69
N SER A 42 -15.29 -2.62 9.30
CA SER A 42 -14.29 -3.25 10.19
C SER A 42 -12.94 -2.53 10.20
N PHE A 43 -12.68 -1.62 9.25
CA PHE A 43 -11.41 -0.90 9.20
C PHE A 43 -11.47 0.35 10.06
N GLN A 44 -10.30 0.70 10.60
CA GLN A 44 -10.12 1.87 11.44
C GLN A 44 -9.00 2.77 10.91
N VAL A 45 -8.34 2.36 9.82
CA VAL A 45 -7.14 3.01 9.30
C VAL A 45 -7.30 3.27 7.81
N ILE A 46 -7.05 4.51 7.42
CA ILE A 46 -6.82 4.91 6.03
C ILE A 46 -5.37 5.40 5.92
N LEU A 47 -4.62 4.83 4.99
CA LEU A 47 -3.26 5.21 4.65
C LEU A 47 -3.26 6.08 3.41
N TRP A 48 -2.37 7.07 3.38
CA TRP A 48 -2.18 7.97 2.26
C TRP A 48 -0.79 7.81 1.66
N TYR A 49 -0.75 7.70 0.34
CA TYR A 49 0.49 7.55 -0.42
C TYR A 49 0.56 8.59 -1.53
N LYS A 50 1.80 8.90 -1.92
CA LYS A 50 2.10 9.63 -3.14
C LYS A 50 2.95 8.76 -4.06
N GLN A 51 2.60 8.74 -5.34
CA GLN A 51 3.46 8.27 -6.41
C GLN A 51 4.01 9.47 -7.18
N ASP A 52 5.32 9.61 -7.18
CA ASP A 52 6.02 10.59 -8.01
C ASP A 52 6.43 9.99 -9.37
N GLU A 53 7.16 10.77 -10.17
CA GLU A 53 7.63 10.35 -11.51
C GLU A 53 8.48 9.06 -11.48
N SER A 54 9.11 8.72 -10.35
CA SER A 54 9.87 7.47 -10.19
C SER A 54 8.98 6.23 -10.13
N ARG A 55 7.66 6.42 -10.04
CA ARG A 55 6.63 5.39 -9.84
C ARG A 55 6.71 4.66 -8.50
N ALA A 56 7.61 5.05 -7.61
CA ALA A 56 7.65 4.56 -6.25
C ALA A 56 6.52 5.18 -5.42
N LEU A 57 5.84 4.34 -4.62
CA LEU A 57 4.88 4.81 -3.63
C LEU A 57 5.61 5.22 -2.36
N LYS A 58 5.37 6.45 -1.92
CA LYS A 58 5.86 7.00 -0.67
C LYS A 58 4.68 7.15 0.29
N LEU A 59 4.80 6.57 1.48
CA LEU A 59 3.84 6.78 2.55
C LEU A 59 3.91 8.24 3.02
N LEU A 60 2.76 8.90 3.10
CA LEU A 60 2.61 10.25 3.65
C LEU A 60 2.15 10.23 5.11
N GLY A 61 1.47 9.15 5.49
CA GLY A 61 0.99 8.89 6.83
C GLY A 61 -0.34 8.15 6.80
N TYR A 62 -1.03 8.15 7.95
CA TYR A 62 -2.30 7.46 8.12
C TYR A 62 -3.24 8.18 9.10
N LEU A 63 -4.53 7.93 8.94
CA LEU A 63 -5.58 8.35 9.85
C LEU A 63 -6.12 7.11 10.58
N TYR A 64 -5.86 6.99 11.88
CA TYR A 64 -6.43 5.94 12.74
C TYR A 64 -7.66 6.49 13.45
N THR A 65 -8.86 6.05 13.07
CA THR A 65 -10.13 6.65 13.46
C THR A 65 -10.10 8.15 13.17
N ASN A 66 -10.06 9.02 14.18
CA ASN A 66 -9.93 10.47 14.04
C ASN A 66 -8.53 11.00 14.42
N ASN A 67 -7.54 10.13 14.59
CA ASN A 67 -6.18 10.50 14.97
C ASN A 67 -5.26 10.47 13.75
N GLN A 68 -4.80 11.66 13.33
CA GLN A 68 -3.85 11.79 12.23
C GLN A 68 -2.42 11.44 12.68
N ASN A 69 -1.71 10.71 11.83
CA ASN A 69 -0.31 10.37 12.01
C ASN A 69 0.40 10.66 10.69
N VAL A 70 1.07 11.81 10.62
CA VAL A 70 1.76 12.30 9.42
C VAL A 70 3.24 11.93 9.51
N GLU A 71 3.82 11.46 8.40
CA GLU A 71 5.26 11.16 8.34
C GLU A 71 6.10 12.44 8.55
N GLU A 72 7.22 12.30 9.24
CA GLU A 72 8.02 13.45 9.70
C GLU A 72 8.52 14.35 8.56
N ASP A 73 8.78 13.78 7.39
CA ASP A 73 9.31 14.48 6.23
C ASP A 73 8.26 15.28 5.42
N VAL A 74 6.98 15.08 5.73
CA VAL A 74 5.85 15.84 5.15
C VAL A 74 5.02 16.56 6.22
N LYS A 75 5.47 16.52 7.47
CA LYS A 75 4.82 17.17 8.61
C LYS A 75 4.74 18.68 8.42
N GLY A 76 3.56 19.26 8.66
CA GLY A 76 3.27 20.68 8.45
C GLY A 76 3.04 21.08 6.99
N LYS A 77 3.35 20.18 6.04
CA LYS A 77 3.02 20.34 4.61
C LYS A 77 1.69 19.66 4.28
N ILE A 78 1.43 18.51 4.90
CA ILE A 78 0.26 17.68 4.67
C ILE A 78 -0.54 17.51 5.95
N SER A 79 -1.87 17.42 5.81
CA SER A 79 -2.78 17.05 6.90
C SER A 79 -3.87 16.12 6.41
N PHE A 80 -4.37 15.29 7.33
CA PHE A 80 -5.52 14.41 7.10
C PHE A 80 -6.69 14.84 7.98
N ASP A 81 -7.90 14.70 7.43
CA ASP A 81 -9.15 14.88 8.17
C ASP A 81 -10.12 13.71 7.89
N GLY A 82 -11.21 13.62 8.65
CA GLY A 82 -12.24 12.59 8.53
C GLY A 82 -12.21 11.52 9.62
N ASP A 83 -12.65 10.32 9.28
CA ASP A 83 -12.68 9.13 10.13
C ASP A 83 -12.23 7.90 9.36
N GLY A 84 -11.11 7.28 9.77
CA GLY A 84 -10.53 6.10 9.16
C GLY A 84 -11.44 4.86 9.10
N ARG A 85 -12.66 4.93 9.65
CA ARG A 85 -13.73 3.91 9.52
C ARG A 85 -14.69 4.14 8.35
N SER A 86 -14.72 5.35 7.79
CA SER A 86 -15.68 5.74 6.75
C SER A 86 -15.06 6.51 5.59
N GLY A 87 -14.03 7.30 5.86
CA GLY A 87 -13.38 8.12 4.85
C GLY A 87 -12.44 9.15 5.43
N SER A 88 -11.46 9.56 4.63
CA SER A 88 -10.48 10.58 4.98
C SER A 88 -10.31 11.55 3.82
N SER A 89 -9.93 12.79 4.13
CA SER A 89 -9.49 13.76 3.14
C SER A 89 -8.03 14.14 3.38
N LEU A 90 -7.31 14.35 2.28
CA LEU A 90 -5.93 14.82 2.24
C LEU A 90 -5.90 16.31 1.86
N SER A 91 -5.12 17.10 2.59
CA SER A 91 -4.82 18.50 2.28
C SER A 91 -3.31 18.73 2.16
N ILE A 92 -2.91 19.61 1.24
CA ILE A 92 -1.52 19.95 0.94
C ILE A 92 -1.37 21.48 1.00
N ALA A 93 -0.52 21.98 1.89
CA ALA A 93 -0.27 23.40 2.06
C ALA A 93 0.83 23.91 1.11
N ALA A 94 0.76 25.19 0.71
CA ALA A 94 1.79 25.90 -0.05
C ALA A 94 2.32 25.12 -1.28
N VAL A 95 1.42 24.73 -2.19
CA VAL A 95 1.69 23.79 -3.29
C VAL A 95 2.81 24.29 -4.20
N GLY A 96 3.77 23.41 -4.46
CA GLY A 96 4.87 23.62 -5.39
C GLY A 96 5.06 22.45 -6.36
N LEU A 97 5.99 22.58 -7.31
CA LEU A 97 6.24 21.57 -8.35
C LEU A 97 6.52 20.16 -7.79
N LYS A 98 7.16 20.08 -6.62
CA LYS A 98 7.46 18.80 -5.95
C LYS A 98 6.21 18.09 -5.41
N ASP A 99 5.09 18.79 -5.31
CA ASP A 99 3.81 18.25 -4.86
C ASP A 99 3.03 17.61 -6.03
N SER A 100 3.44 17.84 -7.29
CA SER A 100 2.89 17.11 -8.44
C SER A 100 3.08 15.60 -8.30
N GLY A 101 2.05 14.83 -8.58
CA GLY A 101 2.04 13.36 -8.51
C GLY A 101 0.64 12.80 -8.39
N VAL A 102 0.55 11.47 -8.32
CA VAL A 102 -0.71 10.76 -8.10
C VAL A 102 -0.81 10.42 -6.62
N TYR A 103 -1.96 10.70 -6.02
CA TYR A 103 -2.21 10.46 -4.60
C TYR A 103 -3.17 9.30 -4.45
N PHE A 104 -2.77 8.32 -3.65
CA PHE A 104 -3.53 7.09 -3.41
C PHE A 104 -3.95 7.04 -1.95
N CYS A 105 -5.11 6.46 -1.71
CA CYS A 105 -5.53 6.04 -0.38
C CYS A 105 -5.81 4.53 -0.35
N SER A 106 -5.59 3.91 0.80
CA SER A 106 -5.88 2.50 1.02
C SER A 106 -6.36 2.28 2.44
N ASN A 107 -7.29 1.37 2.63
CA ASN A 107 -7.55 0.77 3.93
C ASN A 107 -6.44 -0.23 4.29
N LEU A 108 -6.22 -0.49 5.57
CA LEU A 108 -5.30 -1.53 6.06
C LEU A 108 -5.93 -2.93 5.93
N GLU A 109 -6.35 -3.30 4.73
CA GLU A 109 -6.72 -4.67 4.39
C GLU A 109 -5.56 -5.29 3.62
N PHE A 110 -4.88 -6.27 4.20
CA PHE A 110 -3.88 -7.04 3.46
C PHE A 110 -4.45 -8.41 3.16
N GLN A 111 -4.70 -8.67 1.88
CA GLN A 111 -4.99 -10.02 1.41
C GLN A 111 -3.66 -10.65 0.99
N LEU A 112 -3.31 -11.77 1.63
CA LEU A 112 -2.18 -12.58 1.19
C LEU A 112 -2.56 -13.20 -0.16
N LEU A 113 -1.73 -12.98 -1.18
CA LEU A 113 -1.91 -13.57 -2.50
C LEU A 113 -1.16 -14.90 -2.62
N GLY A 114 -0.08 -15.03 -1.87
CA GLY A 114 0.72 -16.23 -1.78
C GLY A 114 2.13 -15.95 -1.30
N TYR A 115 2.93 -17.00 -1.23
CA TYR A 115 4.33 -16.93 -0.85
C TYR A 115 5.18 -17.95 -1.62
N MET A 116 6.47 -17.65 -1.73
CA MET A 116 7.48 -18.59 -2.19
C MET A 116 8.31 -19.05 -1.01
N PHE A 117 8.42 -20.37 -0.82
CA PHE A 117 9.32 -20.98 0.15
C PHE A 117 10.40 -21.76 -0.60
N LEU A 118 11.64 -21.29 -0.58
CA LEU A 118 12.70 -21.81 -1.45
C LEU A 118 12.25 -21.77 -2.92
N ASN A 119 11.95 -22.92 -3.52
CA ASN A 119 11.47 -23.09 -4.89
C ASN A 119 10.05 -23.65 -4.96
N GLU A 120 9.30 -23.59 -3.85
CA GLU A 120 7.94 -24.08 -3.72
C GLU A 120 6.94 -22.90 -3.66
N PRO A 121 6.18 -22.65 -4.75
CA PRO A 121 5.17 -21.62 -4.76
C PRO A 121 3.91 -22.07 -4.02
N ASN A 122 3.37 -21.19 -3.19
CA ASN A 122 2.13 -21.39 -2.44
C ASN A 122 1.19 -20.23 -2.75
N VAL A 123 0.16 -20.47 -3.54
CA VAL A 123 -0.82 -19.45 -3.96
C VAL A 123 -2.07 -19.56 -3.10
N GLU A 124 -2.58 -18.43 -2.62
CA GLU A 124 -3.85 -18.38 -1.89
C GLU A 124 -5.03 -18.56 -2.85
N LYS A 125 -6.02 -19.36 -2.42
CA LYS A 125 -7.15 -19.72 -3.28
C LYS A 125 -7.98 -18.48 -3.62
N GLY A 126 -8.32 -18.32 -4.90
CA GLY A 126 -9.18 -17.24 -5.40
C GLY A 126 -8.46 -15.93 -5.71
N GLY A 127 -7.13 -15.86 -5.57
CA GLY A 127 -6.35 -14.65 -5.84
C GLY A 127 -6.09 -14.35 -7.32
N GLY A 128 -6.34 -15.30 -8.24
CA GLY A 128 -6.09 -15.09 -9.69
C GLY A 128 -4.64 -14.73 -10.01
N VAL A 129 -3.69 -15.32 -9.26
CA VAL A 129 -2.25 -15.09 -9.41
C VAL A 129 -1.49 -16.40 -9.59
N THR A 130 -0.32 -16.30 -10.20
CA THR A 130 0.68 -17.36 -10.29
C THR A 130 1.99 -16.88 -9.69
N ILE A 131 2.71 -17.76 -8.99
CA ILE A 131 4.03 -17.46 -8.41
C ILE A 131 5.06 -18.40 -9.05
N GLU A 132 6.11 -17.83 -9.63
CA GLU A 132 7.20 -18.57 -10.29
C GLU A 132 8.58 -18.13 -9.77
N GLY A 133 9.60 -18.96 -10.01
CA GLY A 133 10.99 -18.65 -9.71
C GLY A 133 11.52 -19.30 -8.43
N ASP A 134 12.39 -18.60 -7.70
CA ASP A 134 13.10 -19.15 -6.53
C ASP A 134 13.46 -18.01 -5.54
N ALA A 135 13.14 -18.22 -4.26
CA ALA A 135 13.39 -17.29 -3.15
C ALA A 135 14.81 -17.39 -2.54
N ASN A 136 15.66 -18.28 -3.05
CA ASN A 136 17.06 -18.41 -2.64
C ASN A 136 17.90 -17.19 -3.05
N LYS A 137 19.07 -17.05 -2.42
CA LYS A 137 19.99 -15.93 -2.69
C LYS A 137 20.36 -15.88 -4.18
N ASN A 138 20.33 -14.68 -4.76
CA ASN A 138 20.63 -14.38 -6.16
C ASN A 138 19.70 -15.08 -7.17
N LYS A 139 18.50 -15.44 -6.72
CA LYS A 139 17.44 -15.95 -7.58
C LYS A 139 16.31 -14.93 -7.68
N THR A 140 15.53 -15.05 -8.74
CA THR A 140 14.39 -14.18 -9.02
C THR A 140 13.12 -14.95 -8.72
N CYS A 141 12.22 -14.30 -7.98
CA CYS A 141 10.86 -14.76 -7.71
C CYS A 141 9.90 -13.74 -8.31
N THR A 142 8.90 -14.21 -9.03
CA THR A 142 7.95 -13.38 -9.78
C THR A 142 6.53 -13.73 -9.37
N LEU A 143 5.72 -12.72 -9.06
CA LEU A 143 4.27 -12.82 -8.97
C LEU A 143 3.67 -12.37 -10.31
N ILE A 144 2.79 -13.18 -10.86
CA ILE A 144 2.07 -12.93 -12.11
C ILE A 144 0.58 -12.81 -11.75
N ILE A 145 -0.08 -11.77 -12.26
CA ILE A 145 -1.52 -11.55 -12.05
C ILE A 145 -2.24 -12.05 -13.31
N ASP A 146 -2.96 -13.16 -13.20
CA ASP A 146 -3.60 -13.86 -14.33
C ASP A 146 -4.99 -13.29 -14.66
N SER A 147 -5.67 -12.69 -13.68
CA SER A 147 -6.97 -12.05 -13.88
C SER A 147 -7.10 -10.77 -13.06
N LEU A 148 -7.19 -9.63 -13.74
CA LEU A 148 -7.58 -8.35 -13.14
C LEU A 148 -9.11 -8.35 -12.97
N SER A 149 -9.61 -8.56 -11.76
CA SER A 149 -11.01 -8.23 -11.44
C SER A 149 -11.13 -6.74 -11.12
N VAL A 150 -12.34 -6.19 -11.11
CA VAL A 150 -12.60 -4.80 -10.66
C VAL A 150 -12.24 -4.55 -9.18
N ASN A 151 -11.96 -5.62 -8.40
CA ASN A 151 -11.39 -5.53 -7.05
C ASN A 151 -9.86 -5.66 -7.03
N SER A 152 -9.22 -5.68 -8.21
CA SER A 152 -7.76 -5.85 -8.38
C SER A 152 -7.02 -4.52 -8.56
N SER A 153 -7.71 -3.38 -8.48
CA SER A 153 -7.08 -2.09 -8.20
C SER A 153 -6.62 -2.10 -6.74
N GLY A 154 -5.31 -2.22 -6.55
CA GLY A 154 -4.72 -2.42 -5.24
C GLY A 154 -3.21 -2.22 -5.26
N VAL A 155 -2.65 -1.86 -4.11
CA VAL A 155 -1.20 -1.74 -3.95
C VAL A 155 -0.62 -3.10 -3.60
N TYR A 156 0.33 -3.58 -4.40
CA TYR A 156 0.98 -4.87 -4.20
C TYR A 156 2.30 -4.71 -3.43
N PHE A 157 2.49 -5.49 -2.38
CA PHE A 157 3.67 -5.45 -1.52
C PHE A 157 4.45 -6.76 -1.56
N LEU A 158 5.78 -6.67 -1.70
CA LEU A 158 6.72 -7.79 -1.49
C LEU A 158 7.42 -7.64 -0.15
N THR A 159 7.41 -8.69 0.67
CA THR A 159 8.27 -8.75 1.87
C THR A 159 9.12 -10.01 1.88
N ALA A 160 10.31 -9.91 2.48
CA ALA A 160 11.23 -11.03 2.64
C ALA A 160 11.46 -11.31 4.14
N GLU A 161 11.11 -12.51 4.59
CA GLU A 161 11.27 -12.97 5.97
C GLU A 161 12.35 -14.06 6.06
N THR A 162 13.14 -14.06 7.14
CA THR A 162 14.16 -15.09 7.40
C THR A 162 13.70 -15.97 8.57
N LEU A 163 13.34 -17.22 8.29
CA LEU A 163 12.96 -18.20 9.30
C LEU A 163 14.22 -18.87 9.85
N ASN A 164 14.55 -18.56 11.11
CA ASN A 164 15.55 -19.30 11.87
C ASN A 164 14.92 -20.56 12.44
N THR A 165 15.21 -21.73 11.85
CA THR A 165 14.81 -23.02 12.43
C THR A 165 15.63 -23.31 13.68
N GLN A 166 15.16 -22.86 14.85
CA GLN A 166 15.61 -23.42 16.13
C GLN A 166 14.96 -24.80 16.29
N THR A 167 15.61 -25.84 15.76
CA THR A 167 15.36 -27.21 16.27
C THR A 167 15.86 -27.22 17.71
N VAL A 168 14.94 -27.17 18.67
CA VAL A 168 15.18 -27.64 20.03
C VAL A 168 15.44 -29.14 19.90
N GLN A 169 16.68 -29.55 20.06
CA GLN A 169 17.01 -30.94 20.33
C GLN A 169 16.73 -31.14 21.82
N ILE A 170 15.76 -32.00 22.15
CA ILE A 170 15.61 -32.58 23.50
C ILE A 170 16.34 -33.91 23.50
#